data_AF-A0A2K1E1K3-F1
#
_entry.id   AF-A0A2K1E1K3-F1
#
_cell.length_a   1.000
_cell.length_b   1.000
_cell.length_c   1.000
_cell.angle_alpha   90.00
_cell.angle_beta   90.00
_cell.angle_gamma   90.00
#
_symmetry.space_group_name_H-M   'P 1'
#
loop_
_entity.id
_entity.type
_entity.pdbx_description
1 polymer ?
#
loop_
_entity_poly.entity_id
_entity_poly.type
_entity_poly.pdbx_seq_one_letter_code
_entity_poly.pdbx_strand_id
1 'polypeptide(L)'
;MKLANTRKGAPDFIVGVCGECHAVTANGVSPIADAPEFGDIANTPGLTRETLEAFLSDAHNYPMQMDLDLDQTDIKSIVDHIMAMQSEKHMRRPS
;
A
#
# COMPACT_ATOMS: atom_id res chain seq x y z
N MET A 1 -30.01 0.06 9.96
CA MET A 1 -29.34 0.18 8.64
C MET A 1 -27.85 -0.05 8.82
N LYS A 2 -27.27 -1.07 8.17
CA LYS A 2 -25.81 -1.22 8.09
C LYS A 2 -25.30 -0.26 7.01
N LEU A 3 -24.56 0.77 7.41
CA LEU A 3 -23.94 1.71 6.48
C LEU A 3 -22.96 0.94 5.59
N ALA A 4 -23.17 1.08 4.28
CA ALA A 4 -22.31 0.54 3.26
C ALA A 4 -20.88 1.04 3.49
N ASN A 5 -19.94 0.10 3.43
CA ASN A 5 -18.50 0.35 3.46
C ASN A 5 -18.12 1.16 2.21
N THR A 6 -18.21 2.49 2.29
CA THR A 6 -17.64 3.39 1.29
C THR A 6 -16.15 3.14 1.32
N ARG A 7 -15.63 2.39 0.35
CA ARG A 7 -14.17 2.34 0.12
C ARG A 7 -13.76 3.78 -0.16
N LYS A 8 -13.22 4.46 0.85
CA LYS A 8 -12.56 5.74 0.63
C LYS A 8 -11.47 5.46 -0.40
N GLY A 9 -11.51 6.16 -1.53
CA GLY A 9 -10.46 6.05 -2.55
C GLY A 9 -9.10 6.35 -1.92
N ALA A 10 -8.03 5.88 -2.55
CA ALA A 10 -6.68 6.20 -2.10
C ALA A 10 -6.51 7.74 -2.05
N PRO A 11 -5.90 8.30 -1.00
CA PRO A 11 -5.51 9.71 -0.95
C PRO A 11 -4.75 10.14 -2.22
N ASP A 12 -4.98 11.36 -2.71
CA ASP A 12 -4.42 11.84 -3.97
C ASP A 12 -2.88 11.76 -4.03
N PHE A 13 -2.20 12.04 -2.91
CA PHE A 13 -0.76 11.87 -2.80
C PHE A 13 -0.32 10.41 -3.00
N ILE A 14 -1.04 9.44 -2.42
CA ILE A 14 -0.71 8.02 -2.58
C ILE A 14 -0.91 7.59 -4.05
N VAL A 15 -1.95 8.11 -4.71
CA VAL A 15 -2.16 7.86 -6.15
C VAL A 15 -1.05 8.51 -6.99
N GLY A 16 -0.68 9.75 -6.67
CA GLY A 16 0.29 10.52 -7.45
C GLY A 16 1.74 10.09 -7.26
N VAL A 17 2.11 9.50 -6.11
CA VAL A 17 3.48 9.10 -5.79
C VAL A 17 3.63 7.59 -5.82
N CYS A 18 2.88 6.87 -4.98
CA CYS A 18 2.99 5.41 -4.91
C CYS A 18 2.36 4.73 -6.14
N GLY A 19 1.35 5.35 -6.73
CA GLY A 19 0.63 4.84 -7.91
C GLY A 19 1.42 4.83 -9.21
N GLU A 20 2.56 5.53 -9.28
CA GLU A 20 3.45 5.47 -10.43
C GLU A 20 4.08 4.07 -10.61
N CYS A 21 4.27 3.35 -9.50
CA CYS A 21 4.88 2.03 -9.47
C CYS A 21 3.90 0.93 -9.03
N HIS A 22 3.04 1.21 -8.04
CA HIS A 22 2.18 0.22 -7.39
C HIS A 22 0.70 0.37 -7.78
N ALA A 23 -0.03 -0.75 -7.79
CA ALA A 23 -1.49 -0.68 -7.69
C ALA A 23 -1.90 -0.26 -6.28
N VAL A 24 -2.35 0.99 -6.12
CA VAL A 24 -2.78 1.53 -4.81
C VAL A 24 -4.28 1.39 -4.53
N THR A 25 -5.03 0.71 -5.40
CA THR A 25 -6.48 0.47 -5.24
C THR A 25 -6.80 -1.01 -5.39
N ALA A 26 -7.90 -1.47 -4.78
CA ALA A 26 -8.24 -2.90 -4.62
C ALA A 26 -8.41 -3.71 -5.91
N ASN A 27 -8.49 -3.06 -7.08
CA ASN A 27 -8.62 -3.72 -8.39
C ASN A 27 -7.63 -3.16 -9.41
N GLY A 28 -6.60 -2.43 -8.95
CA GLY A 28 -5.56 -1.92 -9.83
C GLY A 28 -4.67 -3.03 -10.37
N VAL A 29 -3.76 -2.66 -11.26
CA VAL A 29 -2.61 -3.48 -11.69
C VAL A 29 -1.39 -2.58 -11.56
N SER A 30 -0.33 -3.06 -10.93
CA SER A 30 0.89 -2.27 -10.79
C SER A 30 1.45 -1.95 -12.17
N PRO A 31 1.79 -0.69 -12.47
CA PRO A 31 2.44 -0.32 -13.72
C PRO A 31 3.79 -1.03 -13.92
N ILE A 32 4.48 -1.35 -12.82
CA ILE A 32 5.73 -2.13 -12.81
C ILE A 32 5.42 -3.53 -12.30
N ALA A 33 5.79 -4.55 -13.09
CA ALA A 33 5.47 -5.95 -12.79
C ALA A 33 6.03 -6.42 -11.43
N ASP A 34 7.22 -5.96 -11.06
CA ASP A 34 7.89 -6.33 -9.81
C ASP A 34 7.42 -5.51 -8.59
N ALA A 35 6.63 -4.45 -8.80
CA ALA A 35 6.07 -3.64 -7.72
C ALA A 35 4.79 -4.32 -7.20
N PRO A 36 4.78 -4.83 -5.95
CA PRO A 36 3.60 -5.52 -5.42
C PRO A 36 2.39 -4.59 -5.35
N GLU A 37 1.20 -5.11 -5.61
CA GLU A 37 -0.04 -4.36 -5.39
C GLU A 37 -0.20 -4.07 -3.88
N PHE A 38 -0.75 -2.92 -3.49
CA PHE A 38 -0.96 -2.60 -2.08
C PHE A 38 -1.87 -3.63 -1.39
N GLY A 39 -2.81 -4.24 -2.12
CA GLY A 39 -3.59 -5.36 -1.62
C GLY A 39 -2.73 -6.58 -1.27
N ASP A 40 -1.70 -6.88 -2.08
CA ASP A 40 -0.77 -7.97 -1.78
C ASP A 40 0.12 -7.66 -0.57
N ILE A 41 0.57 -6.40 -0.44
CA ILE A 41 1.31 -5.94 0.74
C ILE A 41 0.44 -6.13 1.98
N ALA A 42 -0.76 -5.55 2.00
CA ALA A 42 -1.69 -5.57 3.13
C ALA A 42 -2.04 -6.98 3.63
N ASN A 43 -1.99 -7.97 2.75
CA ASN A 43 -2.32 -9.36 3.04
C ASN A 43 -1.09 -10.27 3.15
N THR A 44 0.11 -9.69 3.30
CA THR A 44 1.34 -10.44 3.58
C THR A 44 1.27 -11.05 4.98
N PRO A 45 1.44 -12.39 5.13
CA PRO A 45 1.40 -13.02 6.45
C PRO A 45 2.40 -12.42 7.42
N GLY A 46 1.93 -12.04 8.62
CA GLY A 46 2.77 -11.45 9.65
C GLY A 46 3.06 -9.96 9.48
N LEU A 47 2.54 -9.31 8.44
CA LEU A 47 2.62 -7.85 8.34
C LEU A 47 1.77 -7.20 9.44
N THR A 48 2.39 -6.28 10.17
CA THR A 48 1.71 -5.40 11.13
C THR A 48 1.93 -3.93 10.77
N ARG A 49 1.11 -3.05 11.35
CA ARG A 49 1.29 -1.59 11.26
C ARG A 49 2.71 -1.18 11.61
N GLU A 50 3.23 -1.68 12.72
CA GLU A 50 4.56 -1.33 13.23
C GLU A 50 5.65 -1.79 12.28
N THR A 51 5.54 -3.00 11.71
CA THR A 51 6.52 -3.49 10.73
C THR A 51 6.49 -2.68 9.43
N LEU A 52 5.30 -2.22 9.01
CA LEU A 52 5.15 -1.41 7.80
C LEU A 52 5.62 0.04 8.02
N GLU A 53 5.34 0.63 9.17
CA GLU A 53 5.87 1.95 9.57
C GLU A 53 7.39 1.91 9.65
N ALA A 54 7.97 0.86 10.26
CA ALA A 54 9.41 0.67 10.32
C ALA A 54 10.02 0.52 8.93
N PHE A 55 9.39 -0.28 8.06
CA PHE A 55 9.81 -0.42 6.67
C PHE A 55 9.81 0.93 5.95
N LEU A 56 8.72 1.70 5.97
CA LEU A 56 8.65 2.98 5.27
C LEU A 56 9.56 4.07 5.87
N SER A 57 9.86 3.99 7.16
CA SER A 57 10.81 4.89 7.82
C SER A 57 12.27 4.61 7.43
N ASP A 58 12.60 3.34 7.17
CA ASP A 58 13.97 2.88 6.87
C ASP A 58 14.22 2.70 5.37
N ALA A 59 13.18 2.41 4.58
CA ALA A 59 13.23 2.05 3.17
C ALA A 59 13.44 3.26 2.24
N HIS A 60 14.39 4.13 2.59
CA HIS A 60 14.88 5.20 1.73
C HIS A 60 15.58 4.70 0.45
N ASN A 61 15.54 3.40 0.12
CA ASN A 61 16.30 2.81 -1.00
C ASN A 61 16.10 1.28 -1.21
N TYR A 62 15.09 0.61 -0.65
CA TYR A 62 14.86 -0.81 -0.91
C TYR A 62 13.45 -1.12 -1.45
N PRO A 63 13.33 -1.57 -2.71
CA PRO A 63 14.39 -1.66 -3.72
C PRO A 63 14.95 -0.26 -4.05
N MET A 64 16.14 -0.14 -4.67
CA MET A 64 16.73 1.17 -5.03
C MET A 64 15.80 2.05 -5.89
N GLN A 65 14.79 1.44 -6.51
CA GLN A 65 13.78 2.09 -7.33
C GLN A 65 12.70 2.79 -6.51
N MET A 66 12.60 2.50 -5.21
CA MET A 66 11.70 3.13 -4.25
C MET A 66 12.48 4.14 -3.41
N ASP A 67 12.96 5.20 -4.06
CA ASP A 67 13.68 6.32 -3.45
C ASP A 67 12.70 7.48 -3.22
N LEU A 68 12.02 7.45 -2.07
CA LEU A 68 11.02 8.44 -1.66
C LEU A 68 11.47 9.10 -0.36
N ASP A 69 11.34 10.44 -0.31
CA ASP A 69 11.47 11.21 0.94
C ASP A 69 10.08 11.32 1.57
N LEU A 70 9.85 10.59 2.67
CA LEU A 70 8.56 10.51 3.34
C LEU A 70 8.68 11.05 4.76
N ASP A 71 7.82 12.01 5.11
CA ASP A 71 7.71 12.42 6.50
C ASP A 71 6.84 11.46 7.33
N GLN A 72 6.85 11.63 8.65
CA GLN A 72 6.11 10.75 9.55
C GLN A 72 4.58 10.76 9.33
N THR A 73 4.03 11.85 8.81
CA THR A 73 2.61 12.00 8.46
C THR A 73 2.30 11.22 7.19
N ASP A 74 3.16 11.32 6.18
CA ASP A 74 3.04 10.55 4.94
C ASP A 74 3.11 9.05 5.20
N ILE A 75 4.09 8.62 6.01
CA ILE A 75 4.25 7.22 6.42
C ILE A 75 2.95 6.70 7.05
N LYS A 76 2.39 7.43 8.01
CA LYS A 76 1.14 7.02 8.69
C LYS A 76 -0.04 6.95 7.73
N SER A 77 -0.15 7.91 6.81
CA SER A 77 -1.20 7.93 5.79
C SER A 77 -1.11 6.73 4.85
N ILE A 78 0.10 6.39 4.41
CA ILE A 78 0.38 5.21 3.57
C ILE A 78 0.04 3.92 4.32
N VAL A 79 0.47 3.81 5.57
CA VAL A 79 0.21 2.62 6.39
C VAL A 79 -1.29 2.45 6.65
N ASP A 80 -2.00 3.52 7.00
CA ASP A 80 -3.45 3.50 7.18
C ASP A 80 -4.16 3.00 5.94
N HIS A 81 -3.73 3.47 4.77
CA HIS A 81 -4.32 3.08 3.50
C HIS A 81 -4.04 1.62 3.15
N ILE A 82 -2.78 1.16 3.27
CA ILE A 82 -2.42 -0.25 3.04
C ILE A 82 -3.17 -1.16 4.00
N MET A 83 -3.19 -0.85 5.30
CA MET A 83 -3.90 -1.65 6.30
C MET A 83 -5.41 -1.72 6.03
N ALA A 84 -6.02 -0.65 5.50
CA ALA A 84 -7.42 -0.65 5.09
C ALA A 84 -7.73 -1.58 3.89
N MET A 85 -6.71 -2.04 3.16
CA MET A 85 -6.84 -3.00 2.06
C MET A 85 -6.72 -4.47 2.51
N GLN A 86 -6.46 -4.73 3.79
CA GLN A 86 -6.43 -6.09 4.32
C GLN A 86 -7.81 -6.75 4.21
N SER A 87 -7.86 -7.99 3.72
CA SER A 87 -9.12 -8.73 3.60
C SER A 87 -8.92 -10.24 3.68
N GLU A 88 -9.81 -10.90 4.42
CA GLU A 88 -9.82 -12.37 4.60
C GLU A 88 -9.96 -13.16 3.29
N LYS A 89 -10.44 -12.51 2.22
CA LYS A 89 -10.69 -13.12 0.91
C LYS A 89 -9.67 -12.70 -0.14
N HIS A 90 -8.57 -12.06 0.27
CA HIS A 90 -7.56 -11.62 -0.67
C HIS A 90 -6.97 -12.82 -1.40
N MET A 91 -7.01 -12.77 -2.73
CA MET A 91 -6.33 -13.73 -3.59
C MET A 91 -5.24 -12.96 -4.32
N ARG A 92 -3.98 -13.22 -3.97
CA ARG A 92 -2.84 -12.69 -4.73
C ARG A 92 -2.98 -13.14 -6.17
N ARG A 93 -2.87 -12.20 -7.10
CA ARG A 93 -2.88 -12.50 -8.54
C ARG A 93 -1.56 -13.17 -8.92
N PRO A 94 -1.58 -14.25 -9.70
CA PRO A 94 -0.34 -14.80 -10.25
C PRO A 94 0.30 -13.78 -11.20
N SER A 95 1.62 -13.58 -11.03
CA SER A 95 2.47 -12.71 -11.86
C SER A 95 2.72 -13.29 -13.24
#